data_AF-A0A7G9YKJ9-F1
#
_entry.id   AF-A0A7G9YKJ9-F1
#
_cell.length_a   1.000
_cell.length_b   1.000
_cell.length_c   1.000
_cell.angle_alpha   90.00
_cell.angle_beta   90.00
_cell.angle_gamma   90.00
#
_symmetry.space_group_name_H-M   'P 1'
#
loop_
_entity.id
_entity.type
_entity.pdbx_description
1 polymer ?
#
loop_
_entity_poly.entity_id
_entity_poly.type
_entity_poly.pdbx_seq_one_letter_code
_entity_poly.pdbx_strand_id
1 'polypeptide(L)'
;MNARICDVIRDRKIIRFSYSGGFRKVEPFCHGISTVGNDMLRGWQIDGYSESGKPQGWKLFRVDMIPRLTITDEAFEGRRPGYTPKDSAMTTVYCHV
;
A
#
# COMPACT_ATOMS: atom_id res chain seq x y z
N MET A 1 9.30 2.57 10.12
CA MET A 1 9.54 1.47 9.16
C MET A 1 8.92 0.18 9.66
N ASN A 2 8.03 -0.41 8.88
CA ASN A 2 7.44 -1.72 9.15
C ASN A 2 8.09 -2.79 8.23
N ALA A 3 8.90 -3.68 8.81
CA ALA A 3 9.65 -4.69 8.06
C ALA A 3 8.73 -5.63 7.24
N ARG A 4 7.61 -6.07 7.83
CA ARG A 4 6.65 -6.95 7.17
C ARG A 4 6.03 -6.32 5.93
N ILE A 5 5.81 -4.99 5.93
CA ILE A 5 5.36 -4.26 4.74
C ILE A 5 6.45 -4.22 3.68
N CYS A 6 7.71 -4.03 4.06
CA CYS A 6 8.80 -4.06 3.10
C CYS A 6 9.00 -5.44 2.48
N ASP A 7 8.80 -6.52 3.24
CA ASP A 7 8.91 -7.89 2.73
C ASP A 7 7.85 -8.16 1.66
N VAL A 8 6.57 -7.83 1.91
CA VAL A 8 5.51 -8.01 0.90
C VAL A 8 5.68 -7.13 -0.34
N ILE A 9 6.30 -5.95 -0.20
CA ILE A 9 6.65 -5.08 -1.33
C ILE A 9 7.72 -5.75 -2.20
N ARG A 10 8.80 -6.25 -1.58
CA ARG A 10 9.91 -6.92 -2.30
C ARG A 10 9.43 -8.22 -2.96
N ASP A 11 8.59 -8.97 -2.28
CA ASP A 11 8.01 -10.23 -2.77
C ASP A 11 6.84 -10.01 -3.73
N ARG A 12 6.43 -8.75 -3.94
CA ARG A 12 5.29 -8.35 -4.78
C ARG A 12 4.02 -9.13 -4.46
N LYS A 13 3.77 -9.36 -3.16
CA LYS A 13 2.58 -10.07 -2.69
C LYS A 13 1.41 -9.13 -2.57
N ILE A 14 0.23 -9.62 -2.97
CA ILE A 14 -1.02 -8.90 -2.71
C ILE A 14 -1.35 -9.01 -1.22
N ILE A 15 -1.80 -7.90 -0.65
CA ILE A 15 -2.21 -7.83 0.74
C ILE A 15 -3.70 -7.52 0.86
N ARG A 16 -4.29 -8.01 1.94
CA ARG A 16 -5.68 -7.75 2.32
C ARG A 16 -5.73 -7.23 3.75
N PHE A 17 -6.53 -6.18 3.96
CA PHE A 17 -6.73 -5.59 5.29
C PHE A 17 -8.04 -4.80 5.34
N SER A 18 -8.50 -4.48 6.54
CA SER A 18 -9.64 -3.57 6.74
C SER A 18 -9.15 -2.12 6.83
N TYR A 19 -9.86 -1.18 6.21
CA TYR A 19 -9.53 0.25 6.27
C TYR A 19 -10.78 1.10 6.07
N SER A 20 -10.99 2.10 6.94
CA SER A 20 -12.15 2.99 6.94
C SER A 20 -13.49 2.24 6.78
N GLY A 21 -13.71 1.18 7.57
CA GLY A 21 -14.98 0.45 7.61
C GLY A 21 -15.20 -0.61 6.51
N GLY A 22 -14.24 -0.84 5.61
CA GLY A 22 -14.36 -1.91 4.62
C GLY A 22 -13.02 -2.55 4.24
N PHE A 23 -13.06 -3.76 3.67
CA PHE A 23 -11.83 -4.44 3.26
C PHE A 23 -11.17 -3.75 2.06
N ARG A 24 -9.87 -3.97 1.93
CA ARG A 24 -9.01 -3.52 0.83
C ARG A 24 -8.23 -4.72 0.34
N LYS A 25 -8.13 -4.89 -0.97
CA LYS A 25 -7.18 -5.80 -1.62
C LYS A 25 -6.23 -4.95 -2.47
N VAL A 26 -4.94 -4.99 -2.13
CA VAL A 26 -3.98 -3.98 -2.57
C VAL A 26 -2.68 -4.63 -3.00
N GLU A 27 -2.11 -4.12 -4.09
CA GLU A 27 -0.73 -4.34 -4.50
C GLU A 27 0.15 -3.27 -3.83
N PRO A 28 0.99 -3.61 -2.84
CA PRO A 28 1.83 -2.65 -2.14
C PRO A 28 3.03 -2.24 -3.00
N PHE A 29 3.27 -0.94 -3.16
CA PHE A 29 4.30 -0.41 -4.08
C PHE A 29 5.41 0.39 -3.40
N CYS A 30 5.10 1.10 -2.32
CA CYS A 30 6.06 1.96 -1.63
C CYS A 30 5.67 2.12 -0.17
N HIS A 31 6.64 2.04 0.74
CA HIS A 31 6.45 2.34 2.15
C HIS A 31 7.52 3.33 2.61
N GLY A 32 7.07 4.35 3.33
CA GLY A 32 7.90 5.47 3.75
C GLY A 32 7.22 6.28 4.83
N ILE A 33 7.77 7.45 5.11
CA ILE A 33 7.23 8.41 6.07
C ILE A 33 6.76 9.67 5.35
N SER A 34 5.61 10.20 5.77
CA SER A 34 5.09 11.48 5.30
C SER A 34 5.83 12.67 5.92
N THR A 35 5.57 13.88 5.41
CA THR A 35 6.07 15.15 5.97
C THR A 35 5.71 15.35 7.44
N VAL A 36 4.56 14.84 7.87
CA VAL A 36 4.05 14.96 9.24
C VAL A 36 4.43 13.77 10.14
N GLY A 37 5.34 12.90 9.68
CA GLY A 37 5.89 11.81 10.51
C GLY A 37 5.06 10.53 10.55
N ASN A 38 3.96 10.42 9.80
CA ASN A 38 3.18 9.18 9.74
C ASN A 38 3.83 8.17 8.79
N ASP A 39 3.91 6.90 9.20
CA ASP A 39 4.24 5.76 8.33
C ASP A 39 3.13 5.56 7.30
N MET A 40 3.49 5.58 6.01
CA MET A 40 2.58 5.52 4.88
C MET A 40 2.87 4.31 3.99
N LEU A 41 1.82 3.73 3.42
CA LEU A 41 1.87 2.71 2.38
C LEU A 41 1.15 3.24 1.14
N ARG A 42 1.87 3.35 0.02
CA ARG A 42 1.27 3.49 -1.30
C ARG A 42 1.03 2.11 -1.90
N GLY A 43 -0.19 1.89 -2.36
CA GLY A 43 -0.53 0.70 -3.13
C GLY A 43 -1.56 0.98 -4.21
N TRP A 44 -1.62 0.06 -5.16
CA TRP A 44 -2.67 0.02 -6.16
C TRP A 44 -3.79 -0.89 -5.64
N GLN A 45 -4.93 -0.30 -5.31
CA GLN A 45 -6.10 -1.06 -4.92
C GLN A 45 -6.66 -1.75 -6.17
N ILE A 46 -6.93 -3.05 -6.05
CA ILE A 46 -7.49 -3.86 -7.12
C ILE A 46 -8.93 -4.31 -6.83
N ASP A 47 -9.32 -4.33 -5.55
CA ASP A 47 -10.66 -4.71 -5.11
C ASP A 47 -10.96 -4.20 -3.69
N GLY A 48 -12.24 -4.25 -3.32
CA GLY A 48 -12.76 -3.91 -2.00
C GLY A 48 -13.37 -2.52 -1.91
N TYR A 49 -13.64 -2.11 -0.67
CA TYR A 49 -14.33 -0.86 -0.38
C TYR A 49 -13.49 0.36 -0.81
N SER A 50 -14.15 1.43 -1.22
CA SER A 50 -13.55 2.75 -1.40
C SER A 50 -14.65 3.77 -1.17
N GLU A 51 -14.44 4.68 -0.23
CA GLU A 51 -15.40 5.74 0.10
C GLU A 51 -15.77 6.58 -1.13
N SER A 52 -14.81 6.86 -2.01
CA SER A 52 -15.03 7.61 -3.25
C SER A 52 -15.76 6.83 -4.37
N GLY A 53 -16.23 5.60 -4.12
CA GLY A 53 -16.85 4.74 -5.13
C GLY A 53 -15.92 4.23 -6.23
N LYS A 54 -14.61 4.52 -6.16
CA LYS A 54 -13.58 4.05 -7.11
C LYS A 54 -12.75 2.94 -6.45
N PRO A 55 -13.14 1.66 -6.58
CA PRO A 55 -12.52 0.54 -5.86
C PRO A 55 -11.15 0.15 -6.42
N GLN A 56 -10.72 0.75 -7.52
CA GLN A 56 -9.43 0.47 -8.16
C GLN A 56 -8.59 1.73 -8.36
N GLY A 57 -7.27 1.58 -8.26
CA GLY A 57 -6.31 2.65 -8.52
C GLY A 57 -5.37 2.96 -7.35
N TRP A 58 -4.52 3.97 -7.53
CA TRP A 58 -3.59 4.41 -6.50
C TRP A 58 -4.31 4.90 -5.25
N LYS A 59 -3.92 4.36 -4.10
CA LYS A 59 -4.38 4.77 -2.77
C LYS A 59 -3.19 4.93 -1.84
N LEU A 60 -3.40 5.74 -0.81
CA LEU A 60 -2.44 5.95 0.26
C LEU A 60 -3.09 5.54 1.58
N PHE A 61 -2.38 4.74 2.37
CA PHE A 61 -2.86 4.22 3.63
C PHE A 61 -1.89 4.59 4.73
N ARG A 62 -2.38 5.05 5.88
CA ARG A 62 -1.54 5.14 7.07
C ARG A 62 -1.36 3.76 7.65
N VAL A 63 -0.11 3.37 7.96
CA VAL A 63 0.22 2.02 8.41
C VAL A 63 -0.38 1.71 9.78
N ASP A 64 -0.45 2.70 10.67
CA ASP A 64 -1.06 2.59 12.00
C ASP A 64 -2.59 2.34 11.95
N MET A 65 -3.23 2.69 10.85
CA MET A 65 -4.67 2.46 10.60
C MET A 65 -4.96 1.16 9.84
N ILE A 66 -3.97 0.28 9.66
CA ILE A 66 -4.11 -1.04 9.03
C ILE A 66 -4.16 -2.12 10.12
N PRO A 67 -5.35 -2.47 10.65
CA PRO A 67 -5.47 -3.59 11.56
C PRO A 67 -5.21 -4.90 10.82
N ARG A 68 -4.36 -5.75 11.41
CA ARG A 68 -4.11 -7.14 11.01
C ARG A 68 -3.95 -7.32 9.48
N LEU A 69 -2.84 -6.83 8.95
CA LEU A 69 -2.46 -7.08 7.56
C LEU A 69 -2.32 -8.58 7.29
N THR A 70 -3.02 -9.05 6.26
CA THR A 70 -2.96 -10.42 5.74
C THR A 70 -2.26 -10.42 4.39
N ILE A 71 -1.33 -11.34 4.21
CA ILE A 71 -0.65 -11.60 2.94
C ILE A 71 -1.46 -12.67 2.23
N THR A 72 -1.81 -12.46 0.96
CA THR A 72 -2.50 -13.48 0.16
C THR A 72 -1.49 -14.36 -0.57
N ASP A 73 -1.95 -15.49 -1.11
CA ASP A 73 -1.08 -16.35 -1.93
C ASP A 73 -0.76 -15.74 -3.30
N GLU A 74 -1.54 -14.72 -3.71
CA GLU A 74 -1.41 -14.03 -4.99
C GLU A 74 -0.23 -13.05 -4.99
N ALA A 75 0.38 -12.91 -6.16
CA ALA A 75 1.42 -11.92 -6.45
C ALA A 75 0.99 -11.01 -7.61
N PHE A 76 1.66 -9.87 -7.75
CA PHE A 76 1.42 -8.96 -8.87
C PHE A 76 2.70 -8.70 -9.65
N GLU A 77 2.55 -8.56 -10.96
CA GLU A 77 3.66 -8.31 -11.88
C GLU A 77 3.64 -6.90 -12.46
N GLY A 78 4.83 -6.46 -12.90
CA GLY A 78 5.03 -5.17 -13.53
C GLY A 78 4.88 -3.98 -12.56
N ARG A 79 4.82 -2.78 -13.14
CA ARG A 79 4.51 -1.53 -12.43
C ARG A 79 3.16 -1.03 -12.91
N ARG A 80 2.41 -0.37 -12.03
CA ARG A 80 1.14 0.25 -12.41
C ARG A 80 1.38 1.65 -13.02
N PRO A 81 0.52 2.13 -13.93
CA PRO A 81 0.72 3.41 -14.61
C PRO A 81 0.92 4.57 -13.64
N GLY A 82 1.91 5.43 -13.91
CA GLY A 82 2.20 6.60 -13.07
C GLY A 82 2.96 6.33 -11.78
N TYR A 83 3.45 5.10 -11.56
CA TYR A 83 4.32 4.80 -10.41
C TYR A 83 5.67 5.54 -10.50
N THR A 84 6.10 6.08 -9.37
CA THR A 84 7.45 6.64 -9.16
C THR A 84 8.01 6.17 -7.82
N PRO A 85 9.28 5.69 -7.75
CA PRO A 85 9.94 5.39 -6.48
C PRO A 85 10.08 6.63 -5.58
N LYS A 86 10.17 7.83 -6.17
CA LYS A 86 10.15 9.10 -5.46
C LYS A 86 8.69 9.53 -5.25
N ASP A 87 8.01 8.87 -4.32
CA ASP A 87 6.60 9.13 -4.00
C ASP A 87 6.45 10.53 -3.40
N SER A 88 5.60 11.37 -4.01
CA SER A 88 5.40 12.76 -3.57
C SER A 88 4.73 12.88 -2.20
N ALA A 89 4.09 11.83 -1.70
CA ALA A 89 3.48 11.80 -0.38
C ALA A 89 4.47 11.41 0.73
N MET A 90 5.73 11.08 0.38
CA MET A 90 6.73 10.59 1.31
C MET A 90 8.00 11.44 1.26
N THR A 91 8.50 11.87 2.42
CA THR A 91 9.78 12.56 2.54
C THR A 91 10.96 11.60 2.58
N THR A 92 10.75 10.42 3.18
CA THR A 92 11.72 9.32 3.18
C THR A 92 11.00 8.05 2.75
N VAL A 93 11.60 7.34 1.79
CA VAL A 93 11.14 6.03 1.34
C VAL A 93 12.01 4.96 1.98
N TYR A 94 11.40 4.02 2.71
CA TYR A 94 12.12 2.91 3.33
C TYR A 94 12.32 1.74 2.38
N CYS A 95 11.30 1.44 1.56
CA CYS A 95 11.30 0.34 0.62
C CYS A 95 10.26 0.57 -0.48
N HIS A 96 10.54 0.06 -1.67
CA HIS A 96 9.69 0.21 -2.84
C HIS A 96 9.93 -0.94 -3.83
N VAL A 97 9.05 -1.08 -4.83
CA VAL A 97 9.08 -2.09 -5.91
C VAL A 97 10.19 -1.86 -6.95
#